data_AF-A0A9Q4G0P8-F1
#
_entry.id   AF-A0A9Q4G0P8-F1
#
_cell.length_a   1.000
_cell.length_b   1.000
_cell.length_c   1.000
_cell.angle_alpha   90.00
_cell.angle_beta   90.00
_cell.angle_gamma   90.00
#
_symmetry.space_group_name_H-M   'P 1'
#
loop_
_entity.id
_entity.type
_entity.pdbx_description
1 polymer ?
#
loop_
_entity_poly.entity_id
_entity_poly.type
_entity_poly.pdbx_seq_one_letter_code
_entity_poly.pdbx_strand_id
1 'polypeptide(L)'
;MKLAEIYKAMDNPNHADHRYPFACIQSSQQIHAAIDSLRYDIPGLDPNVYSVPEVNVVEVLEEGKKEIVTEFSFYLCADKGDESAKLLDALHHAKESKRRFFLGAKASQGFNTFIVNRIHSLEWGNSADQPNTYLNLGMLLPQEINFNLSSLKLFTSERRPYDSAGGWGKEFSGQFISFIDAGSIVFVKEALKTAGCSIQSPFNSRDIVFGNAFLLPINIDRRKQHDAPSTS
;
A
#
# COMPACT_ATOMS: atom_id res chain seq x y z
N MET A 1 -1.87 11.10 -2.45
CA MET A 1 -1.22 12.19 -1.69
C MET A 1 0.22 12.34 -2.15
N LYS A 2 0.65 13.56 -2.49
CA LYS A 2 2.00 13.90 -2.92
C LYS A 2 2.90 14.14 -1.70
N LEU A 3 4.22 14.03 -1.88
CA LEU A 3 5.18 14.18 -0.78
C LEU A 3 5.05 15.54 -0.05
N ALA A 4 4.79 16.62 -0.79
CA ALA A 4 4.59 17.95 -0.20
C ALA A 4 3.36 18.04 0.70
N GLU A 5 2.29 17.29 0.41
CA GLU A 5 1.08 17.25 1.23
C GLU A 5 1.33 16.51 2.55
N ILE A 6 2.15 15.45 2.51
CA ILE A 6 2.60 14.72 3.71
C ILE A 6 3.34 15.65 4.66
N TYR A 7 4.34 16.40 4.16
CA TYR A 7 5.07 17.35 4.99
C TYR A 7 4.17 18.43 5.59
N LYS A 8 3.23 18.98 4.81
CA LYS A 8 2.24 19.93 5.33
C LYS A 8 1.43 19.32 6.47
N ALA A 9 0.95 18.09 6.34
CA ALA A 9 0.16 17.42 7.38
C ALA A 9 0.98 17.22 8.67
N MET A 10 2.28 16.94 8.53
CA MET A 10 3.19 16.78 9.66
C MET A 10 3.50 18.08 10.41
N ASP A 11 3.43 19.25 9.75
CA ASP A 11 3.66 20.53 10.42
C ASP A 11 2.63 20.85 11.51
N ASN A 12 1.40 20.30 11.39
CA ASN A 12 0.36 20.43 12.40
C ASN A 12 -0.47 19.14 12.51
N PRO A 13 0.06 18.11 13.22
CA PRO A 13 -0.56 16.79 13.29
C PRO A 13 -1.95 16.80 13.94
N ASN A 14 -2.15 17.64 14.97
CA ASN A 14 -3.41 17.68 15.73
C ASN A 14 -4.61 18.13 14.89
N HIS A 15 -4.37 18.80 13.75
CA HIS A 15 -5.42 19.25 12.84
C HIS A 15 -5.45 18.45 11.53
N ALA A 16 -4.67 17.37 11.41
CA ALA A 16 -4.59 16.59 10.18
C ALA A 16 -5.95 15.97 9.80
N ASP A 17 -6.75 15.56 10.79
CA ASP A 17 -8.06 14.92 10.59
C ASP A 17 -9.11 15.85 9.97
N HIS A 18 -8.92 17.17 10.06
CA HIS A 18 -9.84 18.18 9.53
C HIS A 18 -9.37 18.78 8.20
N ARG A 19 -8.29 18.23 7.61
CA ARG A 19 -7.73 18.76 6.38
C ARG A 19 -8.34 18.10 5.16
N TYR A 20 -8.78 18.96 4.26
CA TYR A 20 -9.05 18.59 2.88
C TYR A 20 -7.87 19.00 1.98
N PRO A 21 -7.65 18.28 0.87
CA PRO A 21 -8.31 17.04 0.51
C PRO A 21 -7.76 15.83 1.28
N PHE A 22 -8.57 14.78 1.43
CA PHE A 22 -8.10 13.47 1.92
C PHE A 22 -8.68 12.33 1.08
N ALA A 23 -7.96 11.21 1.01
CA ALA A 23 -8.43 10.02 0.31
C ALA A 23 -9.07 9.01 1.27
N CYS A 24 -10.18 8.41 0.86
CA CYS A 24 -10.79 7.30 1.57
C CYS A 24 -11.25 6.20 0.61
N ILE A 25 -11.51 5.03 1.17
CA ILE A 25 -11.97 3.87 0.41
C ILE A 25 -13.49 3.79 0.50
N GLN A 26 -14.15 3.76 -0.65
CA GLN A 26 -15.57 3.43 -0.76
C GLN A 26 -15.72 2.03 -1.33
N SER A 27 -16.31 1.15 -0.53
CA SER A 27 -16.64 -0.21 -0.97
C SER A 27 -18.05 -0.24 -1.56
N SER A 28 -18.16 -0.77 -2.76
CA SER A 28 -19.42 -1.06 -3.47
C SER A 28 -19.48 -2.54 -3.83
N GLN A 29 -20.62 -2.97 -4.37
CA GLN A 29 -20.77 -4.29 -4.95
C GLN A 29 -21.18 -4.14 -6.41
N GLN A 30 -20.42 -4.77 -7.31
CA GLN A 30 -20.83 -4.91 -8.70
C GLN A 30 -21.57 -6.24 -8.84
N ILE A 31 -22.85 -6.16 -9.24
CA ILE A 31 -23.67 -7.34 -9.48
C ILE A 31 -23.31 -7.89 -10.86
N HIS A 32 -22.81 -9.12 -10.92
CA HIS A 32 -22.70 -9.85 -12.19
C HIS A 32 -23.90 -10.78 -12.31
N ALA A 33 -24.74 -10.50 -13.30
CA ALA A 33 -25.76 -11.42 -13.77
C ALA A 33 -25.25 -12.07 -15.05
N ALA A 34 -24.98 -13.37 -15.03
CA ALA A 34 -24.82 -14.14 -16.26
C ALA A 34 -26.23 -14.45 -16.82
N ILE A 35 -26.52 -14.00 -18.05
CA ILE A 35 -27.79 -14.25 -18.77
C ILE A 35 -27.73 -15.68 -19.33
N ASP A 36 -28.49 -16.63 -18.76
CA ASP A 36 -29.91 -16.99 -18.93
C ASP A 36 -30.11 -18.07 -20.01
N SER A 37 -30.09 -19.32 -19.54
CA SER A 37 -30.39 -20.54 -20.30
C SER A 37 -31.81 -20.57 -20.86
N LEU A 38 -32.75 -19.80 -20.28
CA LEU A 38 -34.15 -19.77 -20.73
C LEU A 38 -34.32 -19.12 -22.12
N ARG A 39 -33.36 -18.27 -22.55
CA ARG A 39 -33.41 -17.65 -23.89
C ARG A 39 -32.85 -18.53 -25.02
N TYR A 40 -32.09 -19.56 -24.67
CA TYR A 40 -31.38 -20.42 -25.63
C TYR A 40 -31.69 -21.91 -25.48
N ASP A 41 -32.56 -22.29 -24.54
CA ASP A 41 -33.04 -23.66 -24.31
C ASP A 41 -31.89 -24.69 -24.18
N ILE A 42 -30.84 -24.31 -23.44
CA ILE A 42 -29.65 -25.15 -23.21
C ILE A 42 -29.71 -25.70 -21.77
N PRO A 43 -30.02 -26.99 -21.55
CA PRO A 43 -30.07 -27.58 -20.23
C PRO A 43 -28.67 -27.61 -19.59
N GLY A 44 -28.54 -27.14 -18.34
CA GLY A 44 -27.30 -27.22 -17.54
C GLY A 44 -26.59 -25.89 -17.22
N LEU A 45 -27.14 -24.75 -17.67
CA LEU A 45 -26.70 -23.43 -17.21
C LEU A 45 -27.61 -22.96 -16.07
N ASP A 46 -27.22 -23.23 -14.82
CA ASP A 46 -27.81 -22.54 -13.67
C ASP A 46 -27.33 -21.08 -13.65
N PRO A 47 -28.23 -20.09 -13.48
CA PRO A 47 -27.83 -18.69 -13.38
C PRO A 47 -27.12 -18.46 -12.05
N ASN A 48 -25.79 -18.51 -12.06
CA ASN A 48 -24.98 -18.08 -10.93
C ASN A 48 -24.95 -16.54 -10.89
N VAL A 49 -25.86 -15.94 -10.13
CA VAL A 49 -25.75 -14.53 -9.72
C VAL A 49 -24.70 -14.45 -8.63
N TYR A 50 -23.63 -13.70 -8.88
CA TYR A 50 -22.62 -13.40 -7.86
C TYR A 50 -22.27 -11.92 -7.89
N SER A 51 -22.01 -11.35 -6.71
CA SER A 51 -21.50 -9.98 -6.61
C SER A 51 -19.99 -10.00 -6.43
N VAL A 52 -19.35 -9.03 -7.06
CA VAL A 52 -17.92 -8.77 -6.94
C VAL A 52 -17.76 -7.54 -6.05
N PRO A 53 -16.99 -7.63 -4.94
CA PRO A 53 -16.61 -6.45 -4.18
C PRO A 53 -15.83 -5.51 -5.09
N GLU A 54 -16.29 -4.27 -5.18
CA GLU A 54 -15.63 -3.19 -5.88
C GLU A 54 -15.13 -2.18 -4.85
N VAL A 55 -13.92 -1.69 -5.05
CA VAL A 55 -13.25 -0.79 -4.12
C VAL A 55 -12.79 0.42 -4.92
N ASN A 56 -13.44 1.55 -4.67
CA ASN A 56 -13.09 2.82 -5.28
C ASN A 56 -12.35 3.68 -4.27
N VAL A 57 -11.20 4.22 -4.67
CA VAL A 57 -10.51 5.24 -3.91
C VAL A 57 -11.10 6.59 -4.32
N VAL A 58 -11.60 7.34 -3.35
CA VAL A 58 -12.19 8.67 -3.58
C VAL A 58 -11.43 9.72 -2.81
N GLU A 59 -11.24 10.88 -3.42
CA GLU A 59 -10.71 12.07 -2.78
C GLU A 59 -11.88 12.94 -2.35
N VAL A 60 -11.94 13.24 -1.05
CA VAL A 60 -12.89 14.18 -0.48
C VAL A 60 -12.22 15.55 -0.54
N LEU A 61 -12.75 16.45 -1.37
CA LEU A 61 -12.18 17.79 -1.60
C LEU A 61 -12.69 18.80 -0.58
N GLU A 62 -13.94 18.61 -0.15
CA GLU A 62 -14.65 19.39 0.87
C GLU A 62 -15.91 18.59 1.26
N GLU A 63 -16.65 19.08 2.24
CA GLU A 63 -17.87 18.43 2.70
C GLU A 63 -18.88 18.29 1.55
N GLY A 64 -19.33 17.06 1.29
CA GLY A 64 -20.27 16.75 0.20
C GLY A 64 -19.66 16.64 -1.20
N LYS A 65 -18.38 17.02 -1.41
CA LYS A 65 -17.72 16.92 -2.72
C LYS A 65 -16.67 15.82 -2.74
N LYS A 66 -16.88 14.83 -3.63
CA LYS A 66 -16.01 13.66 -3.78
C LYS A 66 -15.71 13.40 -5.24
N GLU A 67 -14.47 13.02 -5.53
CA GLU A 67 -14.02 12.65 -6.87
C GLU A 67 -13.30 11.30 -6.83
N ILE A 68 -13.46 10.50 -7.89
CA ILE A 68 -12.77 9.20 -7.99
C ILE A 68 -11.29 9.45 -8.30
N VAL A 69 -10.42 8.83 -7.51
CA VAL A 69 -8.98 8.88 -7.72
C VAL A 69 -8.59 7.92 -8.82
N THR A 70 -8.02 8.46 -9.90
CA THR A 70 -7.49 7.68 -11.03
C THR A 70 -5.97 7.71 -11.11
N GLU A 71 -5.33 8.64 -10.38
CA GLU A 71 -3.87 8.77 -10.32
C GLU A 71 -3.34 8.35 -8.95
N PHE A 72 -2.37 7.43 -8.95
CA PHE A 72 -1.74 6.91 -7.75
C PHE A 72 -0.24 7.13 -7.78
N SER A 73 0.34 7.30 -6.60
CA SER A 73 1.78 7.40 -6.40
C SER A 73 2.23 6.27 -5.48
N PHE A 74 3.34 5.63 -5.82
CA PHE A 74 4.07 4.75 -4.92
C PHE A 74 5.50 5.26 -4.76
N TYR A 75 6.10 4.95 -3.61
CA TYR A 75 7.43 5.42 -3.24
C TYR A 75 8.36 4.22 -3.14
N LEU A 76 9.55 4.36 -3.73
CA LEU A 76 10.59 3.34 -3.73
C LEU A 76 11.90 4.00 -3.32
N CYS A 77 12.62 3.39 -2.39
CA CYS A 77 13.98 3.75 -2.04
C CYS A 77 14.89 2.57 -2.40
N ALA A 78 16.02 2.85 -3.02
CA ALA A 78 17.01 1.85 -3.35
C ALA A 78 18.40 2.45 -3.17
N ASP A 79 19.36 1.61 -2.79
CA ASP A 79 20.76 1.99 -2.78
C ASP A 79 21.23 2.31 -4.20
N LYS A 80 22.15 3.26 -4.33
CA LYS A 80 22.82 3.51 -5.61
C LYS A 80 23.62 2.27 -6.02
N GLY A 81 23.30 1.71 -7.18
CA GLY A 81 23.98 0.55 -7.72
C GLY A 81 23.38 0.13 -9.06
N ASP A 82 24.00 -0.86 -9.69
CA ASP A 82 23.62 -1.29 -11.03
C ASP A 82 22.17 -1.80 -11.10
N GLU A 83 21.71 -2.52 -10.08
CA GLU A 83 20.35 -3.07 -10.05
C GLU A 83 19.28 -1.99 -9.90
N SER A 84 19.54 -0.94 -9.12
CA SER A 84 18.60 0.19 -9.00
C SER A 84 18.58 1.05 -10.26
N ALA A 85 19.73 1.20 -10.93
CA ALA A 85 19.81 1.85 -12.24
C ALA A 85 19.00 1.08 -13.30
N LYS A 86 19.19 -0.25 -13.40
CA LYS A 86 18.41 -1.10 -14.32
C LYS A 86 16.91 -1.04 -14.05
N LEU A 87 16.51 -1.04 -12.77
CA LEU A 87 15.09 -0.90 -12.39
C LEU A 87 14.53 0.44 -12.85
N LEU A 88 15.26 1.53 -12.62
CA LEU A 88 14.85 2.87 -13.03
C LEU A 88 14.72 2.96 -14.56
N ASP A 89 15.69 2.44 -15.31
CA ASP A 89 15.65 2.37 -16.77
C ASP A 89 14.45 1.57 -17.27
N ALA A 90 14.15 0.42 -16.65
CA ALA A 90 12.98 -0.38 -16.98
C ALA A 90 11.66 0.38 -16.73
N LEU A 91 11.58 1.20 -15.68
CA LEU A 91 10.43 2.06 -15.41
C LEU A 91 10.30 3.19 -16.44
N HIS A 92 11.41 3.80 -16.85
CA HIS A 92 11.42 4.81 -17.92
C HIS A 92 10.96 4.22 -19.26
N HIS A 93 11.49 3.06 -19.65
CA HIS A 93 11.05 2.36 -20.85
C HIS A 93 9.55 1.98 -20.76
N ALA A 94 9.08 1.54 -19.60
CA ALA A 94 7.66 1.24 -19.39
C ALA A 94 6.76 2.48 -19.53
N LYS A 95 7.23 3.64 -19.06
CA LYS A 95 6.55 4.93 -19.25
C LYS A 95 6.48 5.31 -20.74
N GLU A 96 7.61 5.27 -21.45
CA GLU A 96 7.70 5.67 -22.87
C GLU A 96 6.83 4.79 -23.77
N SER A 97 6.86 3.47 -23.54
CA SER A 97 6.05 2.50 -24.27
C SER A 97 4.57 2.48 -23.83
N LYS A 98 4.18 3.29 -22.84
CA LYS A 98 2.85 3.24 -22.19
C LYS A 98 2.45 1.82 -21.80
N ARG A 99 3.42 1.06 -21.28
CA ARG A 99 3.21 -0.33 -20.87
C ARG A 99 2.11 -0.39 -19.82
N ARG A 100 1.16 -1.29 -20.03
CA ARG A 100 0.06 -1.55 -19.10
C ARG A 100 0.55 -2.46 -17.97
N PHE A 101 0.25 -2.07 -16.75
CA PHE A 101 0.41 -2.84 -15.53
C PHE A 101 -0.95 -3.19 -14.96
N PHE A 102 -0.99 -4.31 -14.25
CA PHE A 102 -2.21 -4.93 -13.79
C PHE A 102 -2.06 -5.23 -12.30
N LEU A 103 -2.96 -4.70 -11.47
CA LEU A 103 -2.90 -4.90 -10.01
C LEU A 103 -4.07 -5.75 -9.50
N GLY A 104 -3.74 -6.82 -8.78
CA GLY A 104 -4.71 -7.71 -8.15
C GLY A 104 -5.26 -8.82 -9.07
N ALA A 105 -5.94 -9.78 -8.45
CA ALA A 105 -6.37 -11.02 -9.11
C ALA A 105 -7.44 -10.84 -10.21
N LYS A 106 -8.12 -9.69 -10.26
CA LYS A 106 -9.21 -9.41 -11.22
C LYS A 106 -8.79 -8.59 -12.43
N ALA A 107 -7.50 -8.41 -12.64
CA ALA A 107 -6.99 -7.71 -13.82
C ALA A 107 -7.46 -8.33 -15.16
N SER A 108 -7.69 -9.65 -15.18
CA SER A 108 -8.21 -10.38 -16.34
C SER A 108 -9.61 -9.94 -16.78
N GLN A 109 -10.36 -9.24 -15.93
CA GLN A 109 -11.68 -8.70 -16.23
C GLN A 109 -11.63 -7.25 -16.75
N GLY A 110 -10.43 -6.72 -17.03
CA GLY A 110 -10.24 -5.36 -17.55
C GLY A 110 -10.16 -4.27 -16.48
N PHE A 111 -10.27 -4.61 -15.20
CA PHE A 111 -10.12 -3.68 -14.08
C PHE A 111 -8.66 -3.52 -13.64
N ASN A 112 -8.38 -2.49 -12.84
CA ASN A 112 -7.07 -2.24 -12.21
C ASN A 112 -5.89 -2.19 -13.21
N THR A 113 -6.13 -1.55 -14.35
CA THR A 113 -5.10 -1.34 -15.38
C THR A 113 -4.47 0.05 -15.21
N PHE A 114 -3.15 0.08 -15.09
CA PHE A 114 -2.39 1.30 -14.84
C PHE A 114 -1.27 1.48 -15.84
N ILE A 115 -0.82 2.72 -16.01
CA ILE A 115 0.40 3.07 -16.74
C ILE A 115 1.28 3.93 -15.85
N VAL A 116 2.59 3.85 -16.06
CA VAL A 116 3.52 4.78 -15.41
C VAL A 116 3.42 6.12 -16.13
N ASN A 117 2.80 7.11 -15.48
CA ASN A 117 2.63 8.45 -16.06
C ASN A 117 3.87 9.33 -15.79
N ARG A 118 4.36 9.34 -14.54
CA ARG A 118 5.46 10.21 -14.09
C ARG A 118 6.41 9.45 -13.18
N ILE A 119 7.69 9.82 -13.25
CA ILE A 119 8.76 9.29 -12.41
C ILE A 119 9.50 10.51 -11.86
N HIS A 120 9.67 10.57 -10.55
CA HIS A 120 10.45 11.59 -9.86
C HIS A 120 11.54 10.91 -9.07
N SER A 121 12.79 11.29 -9.34
CA SER A 121 13.96 10.78 -8.63
C SER A 121 14.45 11.83 -7.65
N LEU A 122 14.61 11.42 -6.40
CA LEU A 122 15.16 12.25 -5.33
C LEU A 122 16.34 11.50 -4.73
N GLU A 123 17.45 12.19 -4.53
CA GLU A 123 18.57 11.65 -3.78
C GLU A 123 18.49 12.15 -2.34
N TRP A 124 18.39 11.22 -1.39
CA TRP A 124 18.57 11.56 0.02
C TRP A 124 20.06 11.50 0.36
N GLY A 125 20.60 12.62 0.84
CA GLY A 125 21.94 12.64 1.41
C GLY A 125 21.98 11.87 2.73
N ASN A 126 23.08 11.17 2.98
CA ASN A 126 23.42 10.65 4.30
C ASN A 126 23.87 11.81 5.19
N SER A 127 22.91 12.58 5.71
CA SER A 127 23.19 13.60 6.72
C SER A 127 23.42 12.92 8.07
N ALA A 128 24.47 13.29 8.80
CA ALA A 128 24.68 12.83 10.18
C ALA A 128 23.53 13.23 11.13
N ASP A 129 22.71 14.22 10.74
CA ASP A 129 21.53 14.69 11.45
C ASP A 129 20.21 14.03 10.97
N GLN A 130 20.26 12.88 10.28
CA GLN A 130 19.01 12.22 9.91
C GLN A 130 18.22 11.81 11.16
N PRO A 131 16.91 12.10 11.21
CA PRO A 131 16.10 11.79 12.36
C PRO A 131 15.96 10.27 12.52
N ASN A 132 16.07 9.77 13.75
CA ASN A 132 15.79 8.37 14.08
C ASN A 132 14.29 8.01 14.02
N THR A 133 13.45 8.92 13.51
CA THR A 133 11.99 8.78 13.47
C THR A 133 11.51 8.88 12.03
N TYR A 134 10.64 7.94 11.65
CA TYR A 134 10.18 7.78 10.27
C TYR A 134 8.67 7.57 10.23
N LEU A 135 8.03 8.09 9.18
CA LEU A 135 6.66 7.74 8.81
C LEU A 135 6.70 6.53 7.88
N ASN A 136 6.05 5.45 8.29
CA ASN A 136 5.90 4.24 7.47
C ASN A 136 4.86 4.47 6.37
N LEU A 137 5.24 4.34 5.10
CA LEU A 137 4.34 4.49 3.94
C LEU A 137 3.96 3.15 3.28
N GLY A 138 4.28 2.02 3.91
CA GLY A 138 3.98 0.70 3.37
C GLY A 138 3.77 -0.39 4.42
N MET A 139 3.90 -1.64 4.00
CA MET A 139 3.79 -2.81 4.87
C MET A 139 5.17 -3.18 5.39
N LEU A 140 5.45 -2.88 6.67
CA LEU A 140 6.76 -3.10 7.27
C LEU A 140 6.74 -4.40 8.09
N LEU A 141 7.67 -5.31 7.81
CA LEU A 141 8.01 -6.40 8.74
C LEU A 141 9.17 -5.94 9.60
N PRO A 142 8.96 -5.65 10.89
CA PRO A 142 9.99 -5.06 11.72
C PRO A 142 11.15 -6.02 11.96
N GLN A 143 12.38 -5.50 11.88
CA GLN A 143 13.59 -6.21 12.31
C GLN A 143 14.23 -5.49 13.50
N GLU A 144 14.79 -4.30 13.30
CA GLU A 144 15.42 -3.49 14.36
C GLU A 144 14.74 -2.13 14.54
N ILE A 145 13.63 -2.12 15.26
CA ILE A 145 12.92 -0.90 15.66
C ILE A 145 12.76 -0.81 17.17
N ASN A 146 12.55 0.41 17.68
CA ASN A 146 12.19 0.62 19.07
C ASN A 146 10.68 0.72 19.22
N PHE A 147 10.03 -0.39 19.61
CA PHE A 147 8.59 -0.45 19.84
C PHE A 147 8.10 0.57 20.87
N ASN A 148 8.86 0.81 21.95
CA ASN A 148 8.46 1.74 23.02
C ASN A 148 8.48 3.21 22.60
N LEU A 149 9.30 3.55 21.60
CA LEU A 149 9.38 4.92 21.07
C LEU A 149 8.57 5.12 19.79
N SER A 150 7.97 4.04 19.27
CA SER A 150 7.17 4.03 18.05
C SER A 150 5.67 4.11 18.35
N SER A 151 4.88 4.58 17.39
CA SER A 151 3.42 4.52 17.42
C SER A 151 2.96 3.66 16.24
N LEU A 152 2.44 2.47 16.55
CA LEU A 152 2.28 1.40 15.57
C LEU A 152 0.82 1.03 15.39
N LYS A 153 0.41 0.90 14.14
CA LYS A 153 -0.82 0.22 13.74
C LYS A 153 -0.44 -1.14 13.16
N LEU A 154 -1.08 -2.21 13.63
CA LEU A 154 -0.84 -3.55 13.11
C LEU A 154 -1.89 -3.91 12.05
N PHE A 155 -1.43 -4.57 11.00
CA PHE A 155 -2.27 -5.20 10.00
C PHE A 155 -1.91 -6.68 9.92
N THR A 156 -2.90 -7.54 10.17
CA THR A 156 -2.72 -9.00 10.10
C THR A 156 -3.45 -9.55 8.90
N SER A 157 -2.75 -10.34 8.10
CA SER A 157 -3.31 -11.03 6.94
C SER A 157 -3.12 -12.53 7.11
N GLU A 158 -4.21 -13.27 6.91
CA GLU A 158 -4.10 -14.69 6.60
C GLU A 158 -3.55 -14.82 5.17
N ARG A 159 -2.51 -15.63 5.02
CA ARG A 159 -1.87 -15.96 3.75
C ARG A 159 -2.13 -17.42 3.43
N ARG A 160 -2.46 -17.66 2.18
CA ARG A 160 -2.70 -18.99 1.61
C ARG A 160 -1.86 -19.12 0.33
N PRO A 161 -1.42 -20.34 -0.03
CA PRO A 161 -0.76 -20.57 -1.30
C PRO A 161 -1.65 -20.14 -2.46
N TYR A 162 -1.06 -19.49 -3.48
CA TYR A 162 -1.78 -19.04 -4.67
C TYR A 162 -2.27 -20.24 -5.50
N ASP A 163 -1.40 -21.24 -5.68
CA ASP A 163 -1.71 -22.52 -6.31
C ASP A 163 -1.70 -23.64 -5.25
N SER A 164 -2.86 -24.23 -4.96
CA SER A 164 -2.92 -25.50 -4.26
C SER A 164 -2.47 -26.60 -5.22
N ALA A 165 -1.17 -26.90 -5.28
CA ALA A 165 -0.68 -28.08 -5.99
C ALA A 165 -1.31 -29.35 -5.36
N GLY A 166 -2.40 -29.84 -5.95
CA GLY A 166 -3.18 -30.98 -5.46
C GLY A 166 -4.68 -30.75 -5.26
N GLY A 167 -5.23 -29.58 -5.62
CA GLY A 167 -6.66 -29.28 -5.56
C GLY A 167 -7.16 -28.79 -4.19
N TRP A 168 -8.42 -28.35 -4.15
CA TRP A 168 -9.12 -27.75 -3.00
C TRP A 168 -9.33 -28.69 -1.78
N GLY A 169 -8.68 -29.87 -1.77
CA GLY A 169 -8.86 -30.93 -0.77
C GLY A 169 -7.68 -31.18 0.16
N LYS A 170 -6.57 -30.44 0.05
CA LYS A 170 -5.51 -30.46 1.07
C LYS A 170 -5.79 -29.37 2.10
N GLU A 171 -5.96 -29.77 3.36
CA GLU A 171 -6.03 -28.85 4.50
C GLU A 171 -4.69 -28.11 4.64
N PHE A 172 -4.56 -26.97 3.98
CA PHE A 172 -3.53 -26.00 4.31
C PHE A 172 -4.08 -25.12 5.43
N SER A 173 -3.52 -25.25 6.64
CA SER A 173 -3.70 -24.24 7.67
C SER A 173 -3.09 -22.93 7.14
N GLY A 174 -3.93 -21.93 6.89
CA GLY A 174 -3.47 -20.60 6.51
C GLY A 174 -2.44 -20.09 7.53
N GLN A 175 -1.45 -19.35 7.06
CA GLN A 175 -0.46 -18.74 7.95
C GLN A 175 -0.79 -17.27 8.14
N PHE A 176 -0.72 -16.80 9.38
CA PHE A 176 -0.94 -15.39 9.69
C PHE A 176 0.39 -14.66 9.70
N ILE A 177 0.42 -13.50 9.06
CA ILE A 177 1.54 -12.57 9.14
C ILE A 177 1.01 -11.21 9.53
N SER A 178 1.69 -10.59 10.49
CA SER A 178 1.37 -9.25 10.97
C SER A 178 2.46 -8.29 10.50
N PHE A 179 2.03 -7.21 9.84
CA PHE A 179 2.86 -6.10 9.43
C PHE A 179 2.56 -4.89 10.31
N ILE A 180 3.54 -4.00 10.41
CA ILE A 180 3.29 -2.61 10.78
C ILE A 180 2.70 -1.93 9.55
N ASP A 181 1.49 -1.40 9.71
CA ASP A 181 0.69 -0.78 8.66
C ASP A 181 1.20 0.63 8.32
N ALA A 182 0.87 1.09 7.12
CA ALA A 182 1.16 2.45 6.67
C ALA A 182 0.48 3.48 7.60
N GLY A 183 1.13 4.62 7.78
CA GLY A 183 0.75 5.66 8.75
C GLY A 183 1.37 5.51 10.13
N SER A 184 2.03 4.38 10.43
CA SER A 184 2.76 4.19 11.69
C SER A 184 3.99 5.09 11.78
N ILE A 185 4.33 5.56 12.98
CA ILE A 185 5.57 6.27 13.27
C ILE A 185 6.57 5.27 13.85
N VAL A 186 7.68 5.06 13.16
CA VAL A 186 8.69 4.07 13.49
C VAL A 186 9.96 4.76 13.97
N PHE A 187 10.46 4.34 15.13
CA PHE A 187 11.76 4.75 15.64
C PHE A 187 12.81 3.68 15.33
N VAL A 188 13.87 4.06 14.61
CA VAL A 188 14.97 3.18 14.20
C VAL A 188 16.20 3.49 15.05
N LYS A 189 16.85 2.46 15.59
CA LYS A 189 17.97 2.66 16.54
C LYS A 189 19.31 2.90 15.86
N GLU A 190 19.59 2.14 14.80
CA GLU A 190 20.93 2.08 14.21
C GLU A 190 20.95 2.63 12.79
N ALA A 191 20.33 1.91 11.85
CA ALA A 191 20.32 2.29 10.44
C ALA A 191 18.96 2.03 9.81
N LEU A 192 18.55 2.90 8.89
CA LEU A 192 17.27 2.78 8.18
C LEU A 192 17.09 1.40 7.54
N LYS A 193 18.18 0.82 7.02
CA LYS A 193 18.19 -0.49 6.36
C LYS A 193 17.87 -1.66 7.28
N THR A 194 18.06 -1.51 8.60
CA THR A 194 17.78 -2.57 9.56
C THR A 194 16.37 -2.47 10.14
N ALA A 195 15.59 -1.43 9.79
CA ALA A 195 14.25 -1.24 10.32
C ALA A 195 13.28 -2.37 9.95
N GLY A 196 13.45 -2.98 8.78
CA GLY A 196 12.63 -4.10 8.35
C GLY A 196 13.32 -5.06 7.42
N CYS A 197 12.62 -6.14 7.08
CA CYS A 197 13.14 -7.18 6.22
C CYS A 197 12.08 -7.77 5.29
N SER A 198 12.54 -8.39 4.20
CA SER A 198 11.70 -9.27 3.39
C SER A 198 11.96 -10.71 3.83
N ILE A 199 10.92 -11.52 3.86
CA ILE A 199 11.01 -12.94 4.23
C ILE A 199 10.62 -13.82 3.05
N GLN A 200 11.15 -15.03 3.02
CA GLN A 200 10.73 -16.05 2.05
C GLN A 200 9.32 -16.54 2.39
N SER A 201 8.50 -16.79 1.37
CA SER A 201 7.18 -17.37 1.56
C SER A 201 7.31 -18.77 2.15
N PRO A 202 6.50 -19.11 3.17
CA PRO A 202 6.50 -20.45 3.75
C PRO A 202 5.86 -21.50 2.82
N PHE A 203 5.19 -21.06 1.74
CA PHE A 203 4.48 -21.93 0.81
C PHE A 203 5.30 -22.29 -0.43
N ASN A 204 6.23 -21.42 -0.82
CA ASN A 204 7.03 -21.59 -2.03
C ASN A 204 8.36 -20.85 -1.87
N SER A 205 9.45 -21.58 -2.03
CA SER A 205 10.80 -21.04 -1.83
C SER A 205 11.20 -19.98 -2.87
N ARG A 206 10.49 -19.84 -3.98
CA ARG A 206 10.75 -18.78 -4.97
C ARG A 206 10.06 -17.46 -4.65
N ASP A 207 9.06 -17.50 -3.77
CA ASP A 207 8.21 -16.35 -3.50
C ASP A 207 8.76 -15.56 -2.31
N ILE A 208 8.69 -14.23 -2.42
CA ILE A 208 9.18 -13.30 -1.39
C ILE A 208 8.01 -12.49 -0.87
N VAL A 209 7.90 -12.40 0.45
CA VAL A 209 7.03 -11.44 1.13
C VAL A 209 7.85 -10.18 1.41
N PHE A 210 7.56 -9.12 0.66
CA PHE A 210 8.18 -7.82 0.87
C PHE A 210 7.72 -7.23 2.21
N GLY A 211 8.68 -6.92 3.08
CA GLY A 211 8.47 -6.22 4.35
C GLY A 211 9.40 -5.03 4.55
N ASN A 212 10.18 -4.66 3.53
CA ASN A 212 10.96 -3.44 3.49
C ASN A 212 10.08 -2.28 3.00
N ALA A 213 9.38 -1.62 3.92
CA ALA A 213 8.54 -0.49 3.58
C ALA A 213 9.36 0.78 3.29
N PHE A 214 8.77 1.70 2.52
CA PHE A 214 9.34 3.04 2.37
C PHE A 214 9.15 3.82 3.68
N LEU A 215 10.26 4.20 4.31
CA LEU A 215 10.31 4.94 5.56
C LEU A 215 10.71 6.39 5.27
N LEU A 216 9.74 7.31 5.37
CA LEU A 216 9.98 8.73 5.14
C LEU A 216 10.58 9.36 6.41
N PRO A 217 11.78 9.97 6.39
CA PRO A 217 12.34 10.63 7.57
C PRO A 217 11.46 11.81 8.00
N ILE A 218 11.19 11.89 9.31
CA ILE A 218 10.34 12.93 9.88
C ILE A 218 10.96 13.53 11.13
N ASN A 219 10.79 14.85 11.32
CA ASN A 219 11.15 15.52 12.56
C ASN A 219 9.87 15.84 13.32
N ILE A 220 9.55 15.03 14.34
CA ILE A 220 8.39 15.28 15.20
C ILE A 220 8.86 16.05 16.42
N ASP A 221 8.43 17.30 16.56
CA ASP A 221 8.55 18.02 17.81
C ASP A 221 7.49 17.49 18.80
N ARG A 222 7.87 16.49 19.59
CA ARG A 222 7.00 15.86 20.61
C ARG A 222 6.47 16.86 21.64
N ARG A 223 7.04 18.07 21.75
CA ARG A 223 6.54 19.14 22.64
C ARG A 223 5.24 19.77 22.13
N LYS A 224 5.02 19.81 20.82
CA LYS A 224 3.82 20.40 20.19
C LYS A 224 2.60 19.47 20.19
N GLN A 225 2.76 18.21 20.59
CA GLN A 225 1.66 17.24 20.68
C GLN A 225 0.78 17.44 21.93
N HIS A 226 1.23 18.26 22.89
CA HIS A 226 0.53 18.49 24.16
C HIS A 226 -0.34 19.75 24.22
N ASP A 227 -0.45 20.53 23.14
CA ASP A 227 -1.45 21.59 23.04
C ASP A 227 -2.82 20.94 22.81
N ALA A 228 -3.39 20.40 23.89
CA ALA A 228 -4.80 20.03 23.95
C ALA A 228 -5.64 21.28 23.65
N PRO A 229 -6.75 21.18 22.90
CA PRO A 229 -7.70 22.26 22.87
C PRO A 229 -8.18 22.49 24.30
N SER A 230 -7.90 23.69 24.83
CA SER A 230 -8.53 24.16 26.05
C SER A 230 -10.03 24.17 25.78
N THR A 231 -10.74 23.19 26.35
CA THR A 231 -12.20 23.20 26.40
C THR A 231 -12.62 24.37 27.28
N SER A 232 -13.08 25.43 26.64
CA SER A 232 -13.91 26.48 27.23
C SER A 232 -15.31 26.39 26.65
#